data_AF-A0A7V7MLI0-F1
#
_entry.id   AF-A0A7V7MLI0-F1
#
_cell.length_a   1.000
_cell.length_b   1.000
_cell.length_c   1.000
_cell.angle_alpha   90.00
_cell.angle_beta   90.00
_cell.angle_gamma   90.00
#
_symmetry.space_group_name_H-M   'P 1'
#
loop_
_entity.id
_entity.type
_entity.pdbx_description
1 polymer ?
#
loop_
_entity_poly.entity_id
_entity_poly.type
_entity_poly.pdbx_seq_one_letter_code
_entity_poly.pdbx_strand_id
1 'polypeptide(L)'
;MGQAPHSSERGAPFSGPSHGGAPEETFAEASAKELSLDLDEVFLSLQGEGGLLGRPQIFLRTGGCPIRCVYCDTPGSWTAKGRFKLHRRSHPIEENNPVTAARLNSLLKSLCQEANLPPQALVLAVTGGEPLQQHRFLAHWLPTWPGPVMLETAGIWPQRLEQLLPHLDYLSLDWKLPSTVAEGKELLAPEACVEHLFESGLEGWVKIVVGGDTPFQELEKAVQYLAQHARGLPVFLQPVTPKGSGGRVKAPNSEQLLEWALRFAEFPLDLRVQPQMHPVLGLR
;
A
#
# COMPACT_ATOMS: atom_id res chain seq x y z
N MET A 1 -13.75 -19.19 -70.59
CA MET A 1 -14.32 -17.92 -71.09
C MET A 1 -14.83 -17.15 -69.88
N GLY A 2 -14.39 -15.97 -69.47
CA GLY A 2 -13.27 -15.08 -69.82
C GLY A 2 -12.98 -14.23 -68.55
N GLN A 3 -11.71 -14.18 -68.14
CA GLN A 3 -10.82 -13.01 -68.15
C GLN A 3 -11.29 -11.78 -67.34
N ALA A 4 -10.49 -11.43 -66.32
CA ALA A 4 -9.94 -10.08 -66.18
C ALA A 4 -8.52 -10.14 -65.54
N PRO A 5 -7.56 -9.35 -66.01
CA PRO A 5 -6.16 -9.33 -65.56
C PRO A 5 -5.86 -8.11 -64.66
N HIS A 6 -4.79 -8.14 -63.86
CA HIS A 6 -3.67 -7.19 -63.95
C HIS A 6 -2.65 -7.35 -62.80
N SER A 7 -1.40 -7.41 -63.25
CA SER A 7 -0.16 -6.98 -62.61
C SER A 7 -0.26 -6.02 -61.42
N SER A 8 0.47 -6.32 -60.35
CA SER A 8 1.08 -5.28 -59.52
C SER A 8 2.48 -5.70 -59.09
N GLU A 9 3.33 -4.69 -59.02
CA GLU A 9 4.77 -4.72 -59.04
C GLU A 9 5.39 -5.11 -57.70
N ARG A 10 6.59 -5.66 -57.78
CA ARG A 10 7.51 -5.84 -56.65
C ARG A 10 7.97 -4.48 -56.15
N GLY A 11 7.34 -3.99 -55.09
CA GLY A 11 7.84 -2.90 -54.24
C GLY A 11 8.63 -3.46 -53.05
N ALA A 12 9.78 -2.85 -52.77
CA ALA A 12 10.78 -3.21 -51.78
C ALA A 12 10.24 -3.40 -50.33
N PRO A 13 10.95 -4.15 -49.47
CA PRO A 13 10.58 -4.28 -48.06
C PRO A 13 10.73 -2.92 -47.35
N PHE A 14 9.63 -2.47 -46.75
CA PHE A 14 9.62 -1.34 -45.83
C PHE A 14 10.47 -1.71 -44.60
N SER A 15 11.59 -1.02 -44.44
CA SER A 15 12.37 -0.98 -43.21
C SER A 15 11.56 -0.26 -42.13
N GLY A 16 10.89 -1.03 -41.27
CA GLY A 16 10.34 -0.53 -40.01
C GLY A 16 11.48 -0.11 -39.07
N PRO A 17 11.29 0.94 -38.24
CA PRO A 17 12.31 1.38 -37.32
C PRO A 17 12.63 0.25 -36.34
N SER A 18 13.90 -0.08 -36.23
CA SER A 18 14.44 -0.90 -35.16
C SER A 18 14.05 -0.24 -33.83
N HIS A 19 13.03 -0.78 -33.15
CA HIS A 19 12.86 -0.53 -31.74
C HIS A 19 14.07 -1.14 -31.05
N GLY A 20 15.05 -0.28 -30.76
CA GLY A 20 16.15 -0.60 -29.89
C GLY A 20 15.55 -1.10 -28.59
N GLY A 21 15.68 -2.40 -28.35
CA GLY A 21 15.41 -2.98 -27.04
C GLY A 21 16.23 -2.21 -26.03
N ALA A 22 15.57 -1.65 -25.03
CA ALA A 22 16.25 -1.20 -23.84
C ALA A 22 17.08 -2.38 -23.33
N PRO A 23 18.36 -2.17 -22.98
CA PRO A 23 19.20 -3.25 -22.49
C PRO A 23 18.55 -3.81 -21.22
N GLU A 24 18.39 -5.13 -21.16
CA GLU A 24 18.19 -5.84 -19.89
C GLU A 24 19.39 -5.52 -19.01
N GLU A 25 19.22 -4.57 -18.09
CA GLU A 25 20.24 -4.24 -17.09
C GLU A 25 20.41 -5.46 -16.17
N THR A 26 21.50 -6.21 -16.38
CA THR A 26 21.94 -7.24 -15.45
C THR A 26 22.41 -6.60 -14.14
N PHE A 27 21.74 -6.98 -13.05
CA PHE A 27 21.86 -6.52 -11.65
C PHE A 27 23.21 -6.78 -10.94
N ALA A 28 24.35 -6.65 -11.62
CA ALA A 28 25.64 -6.90 -10.97
C ALA A 28 26.13 -5.77 -10.04
N GLU A 29 25.48 -4.59 -10.02
CA GLU A 29 25.95 -3.41 -9.28
C GLU A 29 24.81 -2.65 -8.57
N ALA A 30 24.07 -3.33 -7.68
CA ALA A 30 23.13 -2.62 -6.81
C ALA A 30 23.88 -1.71 -5.82
N SER A 31 23.45 -0.44 -5.70
CA SER A 31 24.03 0.52 -4.76
C SER A 31 23.83 0.05 -3.31
N ALA A 32 24.73 0.41 -2.39
CA ALA A 32 24.55 0.14 -0.95
C ALA A 32 23.20 0.65 -0.39
N LYS A 33 22.62 1.69 -1.01
CA LYS A 33 21.29 2.21 -0.69
C LYS A 33 20.15 1.29 -1.15
N GLU A 34 20.35 0.52 -2.21
CA GLU A 34 19.38 -0.47 -2.72
C GLU A 34 19.42 -1.78 -1.93
N LEU A 35 20.47 -1.98 -1.13
CA LEU A 35 20.66 -3.13 -0.24
C LEU A 35 20.22 -2.86 1.21
N SER A 36 19.56 -1.72 1.45
CA SER A 36 19.11 -1.34 2.79
C SER A 36 17.72 -0.70 2.77
N LEU A 37 17.01 -0.80 3.90
CA LEU A 37 15.65 -0.34 4.09
C LEU A 37 15.62 0.72 5.18
N ASP A 38 15.05 1.88 4.88
CA ASP A 38 14.73 2.89 5.87
C ASP A 38 13.46 2.51 6.62
N LEU A 39 13.55 2.42 7.94
CA LEU A 39 12.45 2.10 8.84
C LEU A 39 12.17 3.25 9.81
N ASP A 40 10.92 3.38 10.23
CA ASP A 40 10.52 4.21 11.36
C ASP A 40 10.43 3.35 12.63
N GLU A 41 9.73 2.21 12.55
CA GLU A 41 9.60 1.27 13.65
C GLU A 41 9.20 -0.15 13.21
N VAL A 42 9.45 -1.12 14.09
CA VAL A 42 9.04 -2.53 13.94
C VAL A 42 8.42 -3.02 15.24
N PHE A 43 7.25 -3.65 15.18
CA PHE A 43 6.54 -4.11 16.37
C PHE A 43 5.56 -5.25 16.07
N LEU A 44 5.23 -6.05 17.09
CA LEU A 44 4.17 -7.05 17.05
C LEU A 44 2.89 -6.44 17.66
N SER A 45 1.76 -6.50 16.95
CA SER A 45 0.46 -6.00 17.42
C SER A 45 -0.69 -6.77 16.76
N LEU A 46 -1.93 -6.32 16.95
CA LEU A 46 -3.09 -6.77 16.19
C LEU A 46 -3.41 -5.74 15.10
N GLN A 47 -3.75 -6.21 13.89
CA GLN A 47 -4.25 -5.36 12.82
C GLN A 47 -5.52 -4.64 13.27
N GLY A 48 -5.50 -3.32 13.16
CA GLY A 48 -6.59 -2.46 13.62
C GLY A 48 -7.64 -2.16 12.55
N GLU A 49 -7.37 -2.52 11.29
CA GLU A 49 -8.08 -2.01 10.12
C GLU A 49 -8.20 -3.08 9.00
N GLY A 50 -9.09 -2.84 8.05
CA GLY A 50 -9.26 -3.63 6.84
C GLY A 50 -9.81 -5.04 7.07
N GLY A 51 -9.54 -5.92 6.11
CA GLY A 51 -10.01 -7.31 6.07
C GLY A 51 -9.37 -8.22 7.11
N LEU A 52 -8.19 -7.85 7.63
CA LEU A 52 -7.46 -8.64 8.64
C LEU A 52 -7.58 -8.09 10.06
N LEU A 53 -8.55 -7.20 10.33
CA LEU A 53 -8.81 -6.64 11.65
C LEU A 53 -8.82 -7.74 12.74
N GLY A 54 -8.03 -7.52 13.80
CA GLY A 54 -7.86 -8.40 14.95
C GLY A 54 -6.79 -9.49 14.76
N ARG A 55 -6.21 -9.67 13.57
CA ARG A 55 -5.15 -10.67 13.37
C ARG A 55 -3.81 -10.22 13.96
N PRO A 56 -3.03 -11.11 14.60
CA PRO A 56 -1.66 -10.81 15.01
C PRO A 56 -0.73 -10.60 13.81
N GLN A 57 0.02 -9.51 13.80
CA GLN A 57 0.95 -9.16 12.72
C GLN A 57 2.23 -8.54 13.27
N ILE A 58 3.34 -8.78 12.57
CA ILE A 58 4.55 -7.97 12.72
C ILE A 58 4.42 -6.79 11.76
N PHE A 59 4.34 -5.59 12.30
CA PHE A 59 4.34 -4.35 11.54
C PHE A 59 5.78 -3.93 11.26
N LEU A 60 6.10 -3.78 9.97
CA LEU A 60 7.32 -3.22 9.46
C LEU A 60 7.00 -1.84 8.87
N ARG A 61 7.15 -0.79 9.69
CA ARG A 61 6.83 0.59 9.29
C ARG A 61 8.03 1.23 8.60
N THR A 62 7.94 1.50 7.32
CA THR A 62 9.03 2.13 6.57
C THR A 62 9.17 3.62 6.87
N GLY A 63 10.36 4.17 6.62
CA GLY A 63 10.65 5.60 6.71
C GLY A 63 10.63 6.26 5.33
N GLY A 64 10.06 7.46 5.25
CA GLY A 64 9.90 8.20 4.00
C GLY A 64 8.49 8.05 3.44
N CYS A 65 7.83 9.18 3.16
CA CYS A 65 6.55 9.23 2.47
C CYS A 65 6.51 10.54 1.66
N PRO A 66 5.88 10.63 0.47
CA PRO A 66 5.76 11.90 -0.25
C PRO A 66 4.40 12.59 -0.04
N ILE A 67 3.39 11.86 0.42
CA ILE A 67 1.96 12.24 0.29
C ILE A 67 1.58 13.40 1.21
N ARG A 68 2.07 13.38 2.46
CA ARG A 68 1.78 14.43 3.46
C ARG A 68 0.28 14.61 3.70
N CYS A 69 -0.44 13.51 3.98
CA CYS A 69 -1.87 13.56 4.31
C CYS A 69 -2.14 14.52 5.47
N VAL A 70 -3.18 15.33 5.38
CA VAL A 70 -3.52 16.35 6.40
C VAL A 70 -3.97 15.74 7.73
N TYR A 71 -4.36 14.46 7.71
CA TYR A 71 -4.76 13.67 8.87
C TYR A 71 -3.70 12.67 9.35
N CYS A 72 -2.49 12.69 8.80
CA CYS A 72 -1.49 11.65 9.09
C CYS A 72 -1.26 11.49 10.61
N ASP A 73 -1.50 10.28 11.12
CA ASP A 73 -1.31 9.89 12.52
C ASP A 73 0.15 9.59 12.85
N THR A 74 0.96 9.32 11.82
CA THR A 74 2.36 8.93 11.93
C THR A 74 3.31 9.88 11.18
N PRO A 75 3.24 11.22 11.39
CA PRO A 75 4.07 12.18 10.64
C PRO A 75 5.57 12.00 10.89
N GLY A 76 5.95 11.32 11.98
CA GLY A 76 7.34 10.94 12.25
C GLY A 76 7.95 10.03 11.19
N SER A 77 7.13 9.31 10.41
CA SER A 77 7.57 8.43 9.32
C SER A 77 7.77 9.15 7.97
N TRP A 78 7.47 10.45 7.88
CA TRP A 78 7.56 11.21 6.63
C TRP A 78 8.97 11.34 6.05
N THR A 79 9.98 11.25 6.91
CA THR A 79 11.40 11.36 6.55
C THR A 79 12.15 10.20 7.21
N ALA A 80 13.07 9.60 6.47
CA ALA A 80 13.99 8.61 7.01
C ALA A 80 14.84 9.19 8.14
N LYS A 81 15.11 8.38 9.16
CA LYS A 81 15.91 8.74 10.34
C LYS A 81 17.21 7.95 10.34
N GLY A 82 18.21 8.37 11.11
CA GLY A 82 19.44 7.58 11.29
C GLY A 82 19.27 6.35 12.19
N ARG A 83 18.14 6.24 12.90
CA ARG A 83 17.78 5.12 13.76
C ARG A 83 16.28 4.85 13.69
N PHE A 84 15.88 3.59 13.85
CA PHE A 84 14.48 3.18 13.93
C PHE A 84 14.20 2.48 15.27
N LYS A 85 12.93 2.39 15.65
CA LYS A 85 12.52 1.78 16.92
C LYS A 85 12.07 0.33 16.75
N LEU A 86 12.71 -0.60 17.43
CA LEU A 86 12.25 -1.99 17.54
C LEU A 86 11.53 -2.18 18.87
N HIS A 87 10.24 -2.50 18.85
CA HIS A 87 9.47 -2.78 20.05
C HIS A 87 9.55 -4.25 20.39
N ARG A 88 10.21 -4.56 21.52
CA ARG A 88 10.28 -5.90 22.10
C ARG A 88 9.29 -6.04 23.24
N ARG A 89 9.05 -7.27 23.68
CA ARG A 89 8.15 -7.55 24.83
C ARG A 89 8.63 -6.89 26.12
N SER A 90 9.96 -6.77 26.32
CA SER A 90 10.54 -6.14 27.51
C SER A 90 10.43 -4.62 27.46
N HIS A 91 11.06 -4.01 26.45
CA HIS A 91 11.04 -2.58 26.20
C HIS A 91 11.45 -2.29 24.74
N PRO A 92 11.11 -1.11 24.20
CA PRO A 92 11.63 -0.67 22.91
C PRO A 92 13.15 -0.47 22.94
N ILE A 93 13.81 -0.72 21.81
CA ILE A 93 15.23 -0.41 21.57
C ILE A 93 15.39 0.40 20.28
N GLU A 94 16.49 1.11 20.14
CA GLU A 94 16.87 1.78 18.90
C GLU A 94 17.87 0.93 18.11
N GLU A 95 17.66 0.84 16.80
CA GLU A 95 18.55 0.14 15.86
C GLU A 95 19.03 1.12 14.79
N ASN A 96 20.19 0.82 14.20
CA ASN A 96 20.75 1.65 13.12
C ASN A 96 19.86 1.60 11.88
N ASN A 97 19.73 2.75 11.22
CA ASN A 97 18.96 2.91 9.99
C ASN A 97 19.82 3.63 8.92
N PRO A 98 19.80 3.21 7.65
CA PRO A 98 18.99 2.13 7.06
C PRO A 98 19.47 0.73 7.49
N VAL A 99 18.54 -0.23 7.55
CA VAL A 99 18.81 -1.61 7.96
C VAL A 99 19.10 -2.52 6.76
N THR A 100 20.06 -3.44 6.88
CA THR A 100 20.35 -4.43 5.84
C THR A 100 19.39 -5.61 5.91
N ALA A 101 19.19 -6.34 4.81
CA ALA A 101 18.36 -7.56 4.78
C ALA A 101 18.78 -8.60 5.83
N ALA A 102 20.08 -8.84 5.99
CA ALA A 102 20.60 -9.79 6.97
C ALA A 102 20.26 -9.36 8.42
N ARG A 103 20.41 -8.07 8.74
CA ARG A 103 20.07 -7.56 10.07
C ARG A 103 18.57 -7.60 10.30
N LEU A 104 17.76 -7.19 9.31
CA LEU A 104 16.31 -7.23 9.39
C LEU A 104 15.80 -8.65 9.65
N ASN A 105 16.30 -9.65 8.92
CA ASN A 105 15.96 -11.06 9.13
C ASN A 105 16.30 -11.54 10.55
N SER A 106 17.45 -11.13 11.09
CA SER A 106 17.82 -11.43 12.48
C SER A 106 16.85 -10.81 13.49
N LEU A 107 16.40 -9.57 13.26
CA LEU A 107 15.46 -8.88 14.14
C LEU A 107 14.06 -9.51 14.09
N LEU A 108 13.53 -9.79 12.91
CA LEU A 108 12.22 -10.44 12.76
C LEU A 108 12.22 -11.85 13.36
N LYS A 109 13.31 -12.61 13.19
CA LYS A 109 13.48 -13.92 13.85
C LYS A 109 13.44 -13.79 15.38
N SER A 110 14.09 -12.77 15.94
CA SER A 110 14.04 -12.49 17.38
C SER A 110 12.61 -12.20 17.85
N LEU A 111 11.83 -11.41 17.10
CA LEU A 111 10.43 -11.14 17.44
C LEU A 111 9.56 -12.40 17.41
N CYS A 112 9.74 -13.26 16.40
CA CYS A 112 9.05 -14.54 16.31
C CYS A 112 9.38 -15.44 17.50
N GLN A 113 10.66 -15.50 17.90
CA GLN A 113 11.11 -16.24 19.07
C GLN A 113 10.52 -15.68 20.38
N GLU A 114 10.48 -14.36 20.55
CA GLU A 114 9.85 -13.71 21.71
C GLU A 114 8.34 -14.01 21.80
N ALA A 115 7.67 -14.12 20.65
CA ALA A 115 6.26 -14.51 20.56
C ALA A 115 6.02 -16.02 20.70
N ASN A 116 7.08 -16.84 20.69
CA ASN A 116 7.01 -18.31 20.64
C ASN A 116 6.17 -18.81 19.45
N LEU A 117 6.33 -18.18 18.29
CA LEU A 117 5.61 -18.50 17.06
C LEU A 117 6.59 -18.66 15.89
N PRO A 118 6.33 -19.59 14.95
CA PRO A 118 7.05 -19.61 13.69
C PRO A 118 6.61 -18.42 12.81
N PRO A 119 7.47 -17.94 11.89
CA PRO A 119 7.11 -16.85 10.97
C PRO A 119 5.81 -17.10 10.18
N GLN A 120 5.51 -18.35 9.81
CA GLN A 120 4.30 -18.72 9.08
C GLN A 120 3.00 -18.43 9.84
N ALA A 121 3.07 -18.33 11.17
CA ALA A 121 1.91 -18.05 12.01
C ALA A 121 1.63 -16.53 12.16
N LEU A 122 2.50 -15.67 11.62
CA LEU A 122 2.40 -14.23 11.73
C LEU A 122 2.44 -13.58 10.34
N VAL A 123 1.48 -12.70 10.07
CA VAL A 123 1.54 -11.86 8.86
C VAL A 123 2.57 -10.77 9.08
N LEU A 124 3.48 -10.59 8.13
CA LEU A 124 4.36 -9.43 8.04
C LEU A 124 3.62 -8.31 7.32
N ALA A 125 3.19 -7.29 8.05
CA ALA A 125 2.56 -6.11 7.49
C ALA A 125 3.61 -5.05 7.16
N VAL A 126 3.95 -4.92 5.88
CA VAL A 126 4.79 -3.85 5.36
C VAL A 126 3.92 -2.62 5.13
N THR A 127 4.15 -1.57 5.90
CA THR A 127 3.30 -0.38 5.95
C THR A 127 4.17 0.87 6.12
N GLY A 128 3.53 2.04 6.13
CA GLY A 128 4.00 3.29 6.72
C GLY A 128 5.39 3.77 6.31
N GLY A 129 5.71 5.03 6.60
CA GLY A 129 5.84 5.94 5.45
C GLY A 129 5.01 5.52 4.23
N GLU A 130 5.59 5.55 3.04
CA GLU A 130 5.01 4.93 1.84
C GLU A 130 5.96 3.81 1.38
N PRO A 131 5.63 2.52 1.61
CA PRO A 131 6.55 1.42 1.34
C PRO A 131 6.93 1.29 -0.13
N LEU A 132 6.08 1.72 -1.07
CA LEU A 132 6.43 1.73 -2.49
C LEU A 132 7.56 2.72 -2.82
N GLN A 133 7.98 3.62 -1.91
CA GLN A 133 9.22 4.39 -2.07
C GLN A 133 10.46 3.50 -2.10
N GLN A 134 10.39 2.33 -1.45
CA GLN A 134 11.52 1.44 -1.23
C GLN A 134 11.32 0.07 -1.91
N HIS A 135 10.47 0.05 -2.94
CA HIS A 135 10.08 -1.17 -3.69
C HIS A 135 11.26 -2.04 -4.16
N ARG A 136 12.39 -1.46 -4.57
CA ARG A 136 13.56 -2.23 -5.04
C ARG A 136 14.11 -3.17 -3.97
N PHE A 137 14.28 -2.66 -2.74
CA PHE A 137 14.69 -3.49 -1.61
C PHE A 137 13.62 -4.52 -1.29
N LEU A 138 12.35 -4.11 -1.22
CA LEU A 138 11.23 -4.98 -0.87
C LEU A 138 11.09 -6.15 -1.87
N ALA A 139 11.18 -5.88 -3.18
CA ALA A 139 11.08 -6.90 -4.23
C ALA A 139 12.17 -7.97 -4.10
N HIS A 140 13.38 -7.58 -3.71
CA HIS A 140 14.49 -8.52 -3.49
C HIS A 140 14.40 -9.26 -2.15
N TRP A 141 13.91 -8.59 -1.11
CA TRP A 141 13.95 -9.10 0.25
C TRP A 141 12.74 -9.97 0.61
N LEU A 142 11.54 -9.59 0.18
CA LEU A 142 10.30 -10.32 0.50
C LEU A 142 10.33 -11.81 0.12
N PRO A 143 10.95 -12.24 -1.01
CA PRO A 143 11.12 -13.67 -1.31
C PRO A 143 11.86 -14.47 -0.23
N THR A 144 12.63 -13.81 0.64
CA THR A 144 13.38 -14.45 1.73
C THR A 144 12.57 -14.59 3.03
N TRP A 145 11.42 -13.91 3.14
CA TRP A 145 10.52 -14.04 4.28
C TRP A 145 9.66 -15.29 4.13
N PRO A 146 9.63 -16.21 5.12
CA PRO A 146 9.00 -17.51 4.93
C PRO A 146 7.54 -17.58 5.39
N GLY A 147 6.96 -16.45 5.82
CA GLY A 147 5.58 -16.35 6.27
C GLY A 147 4.73 -15.46 5.37
N PRO A 148 3.43 -15.28 5.68
CA PRO A 148 2.57 -14.45 4.86
C PRO A 148 2.94 -12.96 4.91
N VAL A 149 2.73 -12.25 3.81
CA VAL A 149 3.04 -10.82 3.65
C VAL A 149 1.78 -10.03 3.31
N MET A 150 1.59 -8.92 4.01
CA MET A 150 0.59 -7.91 3.70
C MET A 150 1.28 -6.60 3.36
N LEU A 151 0.87 -5.96 2.26
CA LEU A 151 1.30 -4.60 1.93
C LEU A 151 0.18 -3.59 2.22
N GLU A 152 0.50 -2.53 2.96
CA GLU A 152 -0.34 -1.35 3.10
C GLU A 152 0.32 -0.17 2.39
N THR A 153 -0.33 0.37 1.36
CA THR A 153 0.22 1.46 0.55
C THR A 153 -0.90 2.42 0.14
N ALA A 154 -0.59 3.68 -0.12
CA ALA A 154 -1.54 4.58 -0.75
C ALA A 154 -1.81 4.25 -2.23
N GLY A 155 -1.07 3.29 -2.81
CA GLY A 155 -1.29 2.83 -4.16
C GLY A 155 -0.92 3.85 -5.22
N ILE A 156 0.15 4.63 -5.01
CA ILE A 156 0.46 5.76 -5.89
C ILE A 156 1.48 5.47 -7.01
N TRP A 157 2.00 4.24 -7.09
CA TRP A 157 2.98 3.86 -8.12
C TRP A 157 2.70 2.46 -8.67
N PRO A 158 1.88 2.35 -9.74
CA PRO A 158 1.47 1.06 -10.30
C PRO A 158 2.64 0.14 -10.68
N GLN A 159 3.66 0.68 -11.35
CA GLN A 159 4.83 -0.10 -11.80
C GLN A 159 5.70 -0.59 -10.64
N ARG A 160 5.62 0.09 -9.48
CA ARG A 160 6.34 -0.34 -8.27
C ARG A 160 5.54 -1.39 -7.51
N LEU A 161 4.22 -1.25 -7.49
CA LEU A 161 3.33 -2.25 -6.90
C LEU A 161 3.43 -3.57 -7.66
N GLU A 162 3.42 -3.52 -9.00
CA GLU A 162 3.51 -4.70 -9.88
C GLU A 162 4.72 -5.60 -9.53
N GLN A 163 5.87 -5.00 -9.23
CA GLN A 163 7.08 -5.72 -8.82
C GLN A 163 6.95 -6.46 -7.48
N LEU A 164 5.99 -6.05 -6.63
CA LEU A 164 5.77 -6.66 -5.33
C LEU A 164 4.65 -7.71 -5.35
N LEU A 165 3.67 -7.61 -6.26
CA LEU A 165 2.49 -8.48 -6.30
C LEU A 165 2.81 -9.99 -6.18
N PRO A 166 3.85 -10.55 -6.83
CA PRO A 166 4.18 -11.98 -6.71
C PRO A 166 4.65 -12.43 -5.31
N HIS A 167 4.86 -11.48 -4.40
CA HIS A 167 5.42 -11.70 -3.06
C HIS A 167 4.44 -11.33 -1.95
N LEU A 168 3.19 -11.01 -2.29
CA LEU A 168 2.15 -10.62 -1.35
C LEU A 168 1.11 -11.73 -1.23
N ASP A 169 0.59 -11.91 -0.01
CA ASP A 169 -0.62 -12.68 0.24
C ASP A 169 -1.82 -11.74 0.37
N TYR A 170 -1.58 -10.52 0.89
CA TYR A 170 -2.62 -9.53 1.12
C TYR A 170 -2.21 -8.13 0.65
N LEU A 171 -3.17 -7.36 0.14
CA LEU A 171 -2.95 -5.98 -0.31
C LEU A 171 -4.06 -5.05 0.18
N SER A 172 -3.67 -4.05 0.97
CA SER A 172 -4.55 -2.97 1.43
C SER A 172 -4.13 -1.66 0.76
N LEU A 173 -4.98 -1.17 -0.14
CA LEU A 173 -4.82 0.14 -0.75
C LEU A 173 -5.51 1.20 0.09
N ASP A 174 -4.81 2.24 0.50
CA ASP A 174 -5.36 3.38 1.23
C ASP A 174 -5.54 4.57 0.29
N TRP A 175 -6.68 4.57 -0.40
CA TRP A 175 -7.02 5.57 -1.41
C TRP A 175 -7.18 6.94 -0.77
N LYS A 176 -6.28 7.84 -1.15
CA LYS A 176 -6.27 9.22 -0.68
C LYS A 176 -7.17 10.07 -1.55
N LEU A 177 -8.18 10.71 -0.96
CA LEU A 177 -9.00 11.69 -1.69
C LEU A 177 -8.22 13.00 -1.85
N PRO A 178 -8.41 13.76 -2.94
CA PRO A 178 -7.75 15.04 -3.16
C PRO A 178 -7.81 16.00 -1.96
N SER A 179 -8.98 16.11 -1.31
CA SER A 179 -9.18 16.98 -0.14
C SER A 179 -8.36 16.57 1.10
N THR A 180 -7.73 15.40 1.08
CA THR A 180 -7.01 14.83 2.24
C THR A 180 -5.50 14.92 2.14
N VAL A 181 -5.01 15.48 1.04
CA VAL A 181 -3.59 15.63 0.73
C VAL A 181 -3.21 17.10 0.81
N ALA A 182 -2.01 17.39 1.31
CA ALA A 182 -1.54 18.77 1.40
C ALA A 182 -1.48 19.42 0.01
N GLU A 183 -1.83 20.70 -0.05
CA GLU A 183 -1.83 21.50 -1.28
C GLU A 183 -0.46 21.42 -2.00
N GLY A 184 -0.50 21.31 -3.34
CA GLY A 184 0.71 21.19 -4.16
C GLY A 184 1.39 19.81 -4.12
N LYS A 185 0.74 18.79 -3.56
CA LYS A 185 1.16 17.39 -3.67
C LYS A 185 0.25 16.65 -4.65
N GLU A 186 0.85 16.11 -5.70
CA GLU A 186 0.14 15.24 -6.64
C GLU A 186 -0.02 13.85 -6.04
N LEU A 187 -1.26 13.34 -6.09
CA LEU A 187 -1.55 11.93 -5.94
C LEU A 187 -1.36 11.27 -7.29
N LEU A 188 -0.47 10.29 -7.36
CA LEU A 188 -0.23 9.57 -8.59
C LEU A 188 -1.16 8.34 -8.61
N ALA A 189 -1.95 8.22 -9.66
CA ALA A 189 -2.68 7.03 -10.16
C ALA A 189 -3.11 5.92 -9.16
N PRO A 190 -3.93 6.21 -8.13
CA PRO A 190 -4.57 5.16 -7.32
C PRO A 190 -5.43 4.19 -8.15
N GLU A 191 -5.99 4.68 -9.26
CA GLU A 191 -6.80 3.94 -10.24
C GLU A 191 -6.10 2.66 -10.73
N ALA A 192 -4.91 2.80 -11.32
CA ALA A 192 -4.17 1.68 -11.89
C ALA A 192 -3.69 0.68 -10.81
N CYS A 193 -3.43 1.13 -9.58
CA CYS A 193 -3.13 0.21 -8.48
C CYS A 193 -4.36 -0.61 -8.05
N VAL A 194 -5.56 -0.03 -8.14
CA VAL A 194 -6.81 -0.77 -7.90
C VAL A 194 -7.04 -1.83 -8.96
N GLU A 195 -6.82 -1.48 -10.24
CA GLU A 195 -6.90 -2.45 -11.34
C GLU A 195 -5.90 -3.59 -11.12
N HIS A 196 -4.64 -3.28 -10.81
CA HIS A 196 -3.63 -4.29 -10.47
C HIS A 196 -4.05 -5.18 -9.27
N LEU A 197 -4.60 -4.60 -8.20
CA LEU A 197 -5.13 -5.37 -7.07
C LEU A 197 -6.22 -6.34 -7.55
N PHE A 198 -7.20 -5.84 -8.29
CA PHE A 198 -8.33 -6.63 -8.75
C PHE A 198 -7.91 -7.76 -9.69
N GLU A 199 -7.04 -7.47 -10.65
CA GLU A 199 -6.53 -8.43 -11.65
C GLU A 199 -5.60 -9.46 -11.03
N SER A 200 -4.86 -9.11 -9.96
CA SER A 200 -3.96 -10.03 -9.29
C SER A 200 -4.67 -11.22 -8.61
N GLY A 201 -5.94 -11.07 -8.26
CA GLY A 201 -6.70 -12.06 -7.49
C GLY A 201 -6.24 -12.24 -6.04
N LEU A 202 -5.35 -11.37 -5.54
CA LEU A 202 -4.92 -11.37 -4.13
C LEU A 202 -6.10 -11.05 -3.20
N GLU A 203 -6.02 -11.55 -1.96
CA GLU A 203 -6.96 -11.12 -0.92
C GLU A 203 -6.63 -9.66 -0.55
N GLY A 204 -7.49 -8.73 -0.97
CA GLY A 204 -7.22 -7.32 -0.74
C GLY A 204 -8.46 -6.46 -0.67
N TRP A 205 -8.24 -5.19 -0.36
CA TRP A 205 -9.31 -4.22 -0.15
C TRP A 205 -8.80 -2.79 -0.36
N VAL A 206 -9.76 -1.88 -0.57
CA VAL A 206 -9.51 -0.45 -0.63
C VAL A 206 -10.06 0.20 0.64
N LYS A 207 -9.25 1.00 1.32
CA LYS A 207 -9.66 1.88 2.40
C LYS A 207 -9.73 3.30 1.88
N ILE A 208 -10.77 4.04 2.24
CA ILE A 208 -10.90 5.47 1.97
C ILE A 208 -11.06 6.17 3.33
N VAL A 209 -10.07 6.95 3.73
CA VAL A 209 -10.16 7.74 4.97
C VAL A 209 -11.01 8.99 4.72
N VAL A 210 -12.05 9.16 5.54
CA VAL A 210 -13.03 10.26 5.42
C VAL A 210 -13.06 11.12 6.68
N GLY A 211 -13.12 12.44 6.47
CA GLY A 211 -13.35 13.46 7.49
C GLY A 211 -14.77 14.04 7.39
N GLY A 212 -15.23 14.75 8.41
CA GLY A 212 -16.55 15.39 8.41
C GLY A 212 -16.71 16.44 7.30
N ASP A 213 -15.59 17.04 6.88
CA ASP A 213 -15.52 18.01 5.78
C ASP A 213 -15.12 17.37 4.44
N THR A 214 -15.08 16.03 4.33
CA THR A 214 -14.79 15.36 3.05
C THR A 214 -15.87 15.70 2.02
N PRO A 215 -15.53 16.27 0.86
CA PRO A 215 -16.51 16.56 -0.18
C PRO A 215 -17.15 15.28 -0.70
N PHE A 216 -18.48 15.19 -0.63
CA PHE A 216 -19.20 14.00 -1.08
C PHE A 216 -18.91 13.66 -2.55
N GLN A 217 -18.74 14.66 -3.41
CA GLN A 217 -18.43 14.45 -4.83
C GLN A 217 -17.08 13.77 -5.05
N GLU A 218 -16.07 13.99 -4.19
CA GLU A 218 -14.80 13.29 -4.29
C GLU A 218 -14.96 11.82 -3.89
N LEU A 219 -15.66 11.58 -2.78
CA LEU A 219 -15.96 10.24 -2.30
C LEU A 219 -16.80 9.44 -3.31
N GLU A 220 -17.84 10.06 -3.87
CA GLU A 220 -18.71 9.47 -4.87
C GLU A 220 -17.94 9.07 -6.14
N LYS A 221 -17.05 9.94 -6.64
CA LYS A 221 -16.19 9.62 -7.79
C LYS A 221 -15.30 8.41 -7.53
N ALA A 222 -14.68 8.34 -6.35
CA ALA A 222 -13.84 7.19 -5.99
C ALA A 222 -14.65 5.89 -5.92
N VAL A 223 -15.83 5.92 -5.27
CA VAL A 223 -16.71 4.74 -5.17
C VAL A 223 -17.26 4.33 -6.54
N GLN A 224 -17.64 5.27 -7.40
CA GLN A 224 -18.06 5.00 -8.78
C GLN A 224 -16.95 4.33 -9.58
N TYR A 225 -15.72 4.82 -9.47
CA TYR A 225 -14.57 4.22 -10.13
C TYR A 225 -14.34 2.77 -9.66
N LEU A 226 -14.33 2.55 -8.34
CA LEU A 226 -14.18 1.21 -7.74
C LEU A 226 -15.28 0.25 -8.22
N ALA A 227 -16.54 0.71 -8.27
CA ALA A 227 -17.65 -0.12 -8.72
C ALA A 227 -17.57 -0.54 -10.19
N GLN A 228 -16.94 0.29 -11.04
CA GLN A 228 -16.76 0.01 -12.46
C GLN A 228 -15.58 -0.95 -12.72
N HIS A 229 -14.51 -0.87 -11.92
CA HIS A 229 -13.24 -1.55 -12.22
C HIS A 229 -12.89 -2.68 -11.24
N ALA A 230 -13.51 -2.72 -10.05
CA ALA A 230 -13.19 -3.67 -8.98
C ALA A 230 -14.46 -4.23 -8.32
N ARG A 231 -15.33 -4.83 -9.12
CA ARG A 231 -16.63 -5.35 -8.67
C ARG A 231 -16.49 -6.38 -7.54
N GLY A 232 -17.23 -6.19 -6.46
CA GLY A 232 -17.23 -7.08 -5.30
C GLY A 232 -16.01 -6.94 -4.39
N LEU A 233 -15.07 -6.04 -4.72
CA LEU A 233 -13.93 -5.75 -3.85
C LEU A 233 -14.42 -5.18 -2.50
N PRO A 234 -13.86 -5.63 -1.36
CA PRO A 234 -14.12 -4.98 -0.09
C PRO A 234 -13.63 -3.54 -0.07
N VAL A 235 -14.49 -2.64 0.36
CA VAL A 235 -14.19 -1.21 0.49
C VAL A 235 -14.50 -0.75 1.91
N PHE A 236 -13.54 -0.15 2.58
CA PHE A 236 -13.70 0.36 3.94
C PHE A 236 -13.71 1.88 3.94
N LEU A 237 -14.87 2.47 4.24
CA LEU A 237 -14.96 3.88 4.61
C LEU A 237 -14.48 4.03 6.05
N GLN A 238 -13.31 4.64 6.22
CA GLN A 238 -12.64 4.76 7.51
C GLN A 238 -12.76 6.19 8.03
N PRO A 239 -13.57 6.47 9.07
CA PRO A 239 -13.57 7.78 9.68
C PRO A 239 -12.19 8.09 10.25
N VAL A 240 -11.70 9.31 10.02
CA VAL A 240 -10.43 9.76 10.59
C VAL A 240 -10.46 9.63 12.11
N THR A 241 -9.43 9.02 12.69
CA THR A 241 -9.24 9.01 14.13
C THR A 241 -8.58 10.30 14.56
N PRO A 242 -9.15 11.08 15.49
CA PRO A 242 -8.53 12.29 16.01
C PRO A 242 -7.33 11.98 16.93
N LYS A 243 -6.22 11.50 16.37
CA LYS A 243 -4.92 11.41 17.05
C LYS A 243 -3.86 12.07 16.16
N GLY A 244 -2.95 12.84 16.76
CA GLY A 244 -1.71 13.29 16.10
C GLY A 244 -1.78 14.48 15.14
N SER A 245 -2.96 14.94 14.69
CA SER A 245 -3.09 16.07 13.75
C SER A 245 -3.53 17.40 14.39
N GLY A 246 -3.50 17.51 15.72
CA GLY A 246 -3.96 18.72 16.44
C GLY A 246 -5.44 19.05 16.20
N GLY A 247 -6.26 18.07 15.79
CA GLY A 247 -7.70 18.26 15.56
C GLY A 247 -8.05 19.01 14.27
N ARG A 248 -7.15 19.09 13.29
CA ARG A 248 -7.42 19.81 12.02
C ARG A 248 -8.50 19.18 11.16
N VAL A 249 -8.62 17.85 11.18
CA VAL A 249 -9.69 17.12 10.47
C VAL A 249 -10.62 16.52 11.51
N LYS A 250 -11.90 16.88 11.45
CA LYS A 250 -12.93 16.30 12.30
C LYS A 250 -13.38 14.96 11.73
N ALA A 251 -13.71 14.01 12.59
CA ALA A 251 -14.38 12.78 12.15
C ALA A 251 -15.80 13.11 11.66
N PRO A 252 -16.32 12.39 10.64
CA PRO A 252 -17.74 12.39 10.33
C PRO A 252 -18.57 11.96 11.55
N ASN A 253 -19.79 12.48 11.66
CA ASN A 253 -20.74 11.98 12.65
C ASN A 253 -21.44 10.71 12.16
N SER A 254 -22.18 10.03 13.04
CA SER A 254 -22.86 8.77 12.72
C SER A 254 -23.93 8.91 11.63
N GLU A 255 -24.64 10.03 11.58
CA GLU A 255 -25.69 10.28 10.57
C GLU A 255 -25.06 10.43 9.18
N GLN A 256 -23.96 11.17 9.07
CA GLN A 256 -23.21 11.36 7.83
C GLN A 256 -22.61 10.04 7.32
N LEU A 257 -22.04 9.22 8.21
CA LEU A 257 -21.53 7.89 7.84
C LEU A 257 -22.64 6.98 7.35
N LEU A 258 -23.78 6.97 8.04
CA LEU A 258 -24.95 6.19 7.64
C LEU A 258 -25.48 6.67 6.28
N GLU A 259 -25.59 7.99 6.08
CA GLU A 259 -26.02 8.58 4.81
C GLU A 259 -25.13 8.12 3.66
N TRP A 260 -23.80 8.24 3.80
CA TRP A 260 -22.86 7.80 2.77
C TRP A 260 -22.97 6.29 2.50
N ALA A 261 -23.02 5.47 3.54
CA ALA A 261 -23.19 4.02 3.39
C ALA A 261 -24.48 3.66 2.64
N LEU A 262 -25.60 4.32 2.95
CA LEU A 262 -26.88 4.10 2.28
C LEU A 262 -26.85 4.55 0.82
N ARG A 263 -26.23 5.69 0.51
CA ARG A 263 -26.07 6.17 -0.89
C ARG A 263 -25.26 5.22 -1.75
N PHE A 264 -24.32 4.49 -1.15
CA PHE A 264 -23.47 3.54 -1.87
C PHE A 264 -23.99 2.09 -1.85
N ALA A 265 -25.12 1.81 -1.19
CA ALA A 265 -25.61 0.45 -0.99
C ALA A 265 -25.98 -0.31 -2.28
N GLU A 266 -26.32 0.41 -3.35
CA GLU A 266 -26.66 -0.21 -4.65
C GLU A 266 -25.42 -0.44 -5.54
N PHE A 267 -24.26 0.11 -5.17
CA PHE A 267 -23.03 -0.13 -5.90
C PHE A 267 -22.58 -1.58 -5.68
N PRO A 268 -22.05 -2.24 -6.73
CA PRO A 268 -21.66 -3.65 -6.64
C PRO A 268 -20.28 -3.81 -5.95
N LEU A 269 -20.18 -3.34 -4.71
CA LEU A 269 -19.00 -3.38 -3.83
C LEU A 269 -19.40 -3.96 -2.47
N ASP A 270 -18.44 -4.55 -1.76
CA ASP A 270 -18.63 -4.91 -0.34
C ASP A 270 -18.18 -3.73 0.54
N LEU A 271 -18.97 -2.65 0.49
CA LEU A 271 -18.67 -1.40 1.19
C LEU A 271 -19.09 -1.46 2.65
N ARG A 272 -18.16 -1.13 3.56
CA ARG A 272 -18.36 -1.16 5.01
C ARG A 272 -17.80 0.12 5.64
N VAL A 273 -18.43 0.59 6.71
CA VAL A 273 -17.85 1.63 7.57
C VAL A 273 -17.07 0.94 8.69
N GLN A 274 -15.78 1.26 8.82
CA GLN A 274 -14.91 0.63 9.83
C GLN A 274 -13.95 1.67 10.43
N PRO A 275 -13.98 1.93 11.76
CA PRO A 275 -13.01 2.80 12.40
C PRO A 275 -11.68 2.06 12.64
N GLN A 276 -10.62 2.81 12.98
CA GLN A 276 -9.40 2.20 13.50
C GLN A 276 -9.68 1.58 14.87
N MET A 277 -9.45 0.26 15.02
CA MET A 277 -9.69 -0.43 16.29
C MET A 277 -8.48 -0.45 17.21
N HIS A 278 -7.26 -0.37 16.68
CA HIS A 278 -6.05 -0.35 17.52
C HIS A 278 -6.04 0.83 18.53
N PRO A 279 -6.49 2.06 18.21
CA PRO A 279 -6.57 3.14 19.19
C PRO A 279 -7.60 2.89 20.28
N VAL A 280 -8.72 2.23 19.93
CA VAL A 280 -9.82 1.87 20.83
C VAL A 280 -9.38 0.80 21.81
N LEU A 281 -8.60 -0.17 21.33
CA LEU A 281 -8.07 -1.28 22.12
C LEU A 281 -6.80 -0.91 22.92
N GLY A 282 -6.30 0.32 22.80
CA GLY A 282 -5.05 0.74 23.44
C GLY A 282 -3.81 0.06 22.88
N LEU A 283 -3.88 -0.41 21.64
CA LEU A 283 -2.81 -1.08 20.91
C LEU A 283 -1.98 -0.07 20.10
N ARG A 284 -0.77 -0.50 19.73
CA ARG A 284 0.08 0.20 18.77
C ARG A 284 -0.31 -0.18 17.36
#